data_AF-A0A2E8R006-F1
#
_entry.id   AF-A0A2E8R006-F1
#
_cell.length_a   1.000
_cell.length_b   1.000
_cell.length_c   1.000
_cell.angle_alpha   90.00
_cell.angle_beta   90.00
_cell.angle_gamma   90.00
#
_symmetry.space_group_name_H-M   'P 1'
#
loop_
_entity.id
_entity.type
_entity.pdbx_description
1 polymer ?
#
loop_
_entity_poly.entity_id
_entity_poly.type
_entity_poly.pdbx_seq_one_letter_code
_entity_poly.pdbx_strand_id
1 'polypeptide(L)'
;MVAFKGIKGASAAERPPDKINALLIYGPNAGLVRERARAAASFAVEDLSDGFRLSELQAKDVSDDGARLADELGALSFAGGRRAVWLKDAVDGLTSTIANALETEFGDTLLVIEAGNLGPRSSLRKLFEKEDNLGAIPCYDDDQNSLRDYVSGFLRERNATIESDALFWLMERLGSDRMQVRGELEKILLYATGDDGTAPEQQIRIDLETVMESSGDAGVLSLDQLAEAVANGELGEIDRCLQLAFEQGKQPIAALRVVARRFLQLHFVVGSASTGGGIDKLIGVLRPPIFFKHRHAFRAQATRWSLPRIAQALDILTTAEMECKSTGMPADETCARALIRIGAAARAGAGKT
;
A
#
# COMPACT_ATOMS: atom_id res chain seq x y z
N MET A 1 20.76 26.35 3.38
CA MET A 1 19.58 25.52 3.77
C MET A 1 19.18 24.61 2.63
N VAL A 2 19.55 23.33 2.70
CA VAL A 2 19.27 22.36 1.63
C VAL A 2 18.30 21.28 2.13
N ALA A 3 17.02 21.64 2.18
CA ALA A 3 15.94 20.69 2.43
C ALA A 3 15.30 20.28 1.10
N PHE A 4 15.40 19.00 0.72
CA PHE A 4 14.85 18.47 -0.52
C PHE A 4 13.48 17.85 -0.28
N LYS A 5 12.41 18.51 -0.74
CA LYS A 5 11.03 18.05 -0.54
C LYS A 5 10.43 17.41 -1.79
N GLY A 6 9.57 16.41 -1.60
CA GLY A 6 8.79 15.78 -2.67
C GLY A 6 9.69 15.16 -3.75
N ILE A 7 9.38 15.43 -5.02
CA ILE A 7 10.14 14.94 -6.19
C ILE A 7 11.62 15.34 -6.13
N LYS A 8 11.93 16.53 -5.60
CA LYS A 8 13.32 16.96 -5.40
C LYS A 8 14.04 16.08 -4.37
N GLY A 9 13.33 15.53 -3.40
CA GLY A 9 13.87 14.59 -2.41
C GLY A 9 14.21 13.23 -3.02
N ALA A 10 13.35 12.69 -3.90
CA ALA A 10 13.63 11.45 -4.62
C ALA A 10 14.85 11.61 -5.55
N SER A 11 14.85 12.67 -6.37
CA SER A 11 16.00 12.95 -7.25
C SER A 11 17.30 13.22 -6.48
N ALA A 12 17.24 13.87 -5.32
CA ALA A 12 18.41 14.10 -4.48
C ALA A 12 18.90 12.83 -3.78
N ALA A 13 18.04 11.85 -3.53
CA ALA A 13 18.45 10.54 -3.03
C ALA A 13 19.13 9.71 -4.13
N GLU A 14 18.57 9.68 -5.34
CA GLU A 14 19.15 8.93 -6.48
C GLU A 14 20.45 9.56 -7.01
N ARG A 15 20.52 10.89 -6.99
CA ARG A 15 21.67 11.67 -7.43
C ARG A 15 21.92 12.84 -6.47
N PRO A 16 22.56 12.56 -5.32
CA PRO A 16 23.01 13.59 -4.39
C PRO A 16 23.90 14.61 -5.13
N PRO A 17 23.66 15.93 -5.00
CA PRO A 17 24.54 16.93 -5.58
C PRO A 17 25.97 16.78 -5.05
N ASP A 18 26.97 17.05 -5.87
CA ASP A 18 28.40 16.87 -5.52
C ASP A 18 28.86 17.64 -4.27
N LYS A 19 28.13 18.68 -3.87
CA LYS A 19 28.40 19.47 -2.67
C LYS A 19 27.89 18.83 -1.37
N ILE A 20 27.08 17.78 -1.47
CA ILE A 20 26.42 17.12 -0.34
C ILE A 20 27.22 15.87 0.04
N ASN A 21 27.74 15.89 1.27
CA ASN A 21 28.58 14.80 1.80
C ASN A 21 27.81 13.92 2.80
N ALA A 22 26.68 14.41 3.31
CA ALA A 22 25.79 13.63 4.16
C ALA A 22 24.31 13.91 3.89
N LEU A 23 23.50 12.85 3.93
CA LEU A 23 22.06 12.87 3.75
C LEU A 23 21.34 12.31 4.96
N LEU A 24 20.41 13.10 5.51
CA LEU A 24 19.44 12.64 6.51
C LEU A 24 18.11 12.37 5.83
N ILE A 25 17.66 11.13 5.87
CA ILE A 25 16.40 10.66 5.29
C ILE A 25 15.51 10.22 6.45
N TYR A 26 14.38 10.90 6.61
CA TYR A 26 13.57 10.74 7.83
C TYR A 26 12.08 10.87 7.57
N GLY A 27 11.25 10.23 8.38
CA GLY A 27 9.80 10.42 8.33
C GLY A 27 8.98 9.26 8.88
N PRO A 28 7.64 9.39 8.89
CA PRO A 28 6.73 8.34 9.35
C PRO A 28 6.67 7.11 8.41
N ASN A 29 6.94 7.27 7.12
CA ASN A 29 6.91 6.17 6.14
C ASN A 29 8.27 5.45 6.08
N ALA A 30 8.44 4.41 6.91
CA ALA A 30 9.69 3.65 7.00
C ALA A 30 10.11 3.01 5.66
N GLY A 31 9.15 2.52 4.87
CA GLY A 31 9.43 1.95 3.55
C GLY A 31 10.05 2.98 2.59
N LEU A 32 9.50 4.20 2.54
CA LEU A 32 10.04 5.29 1.73
C LEU A 32 11.41 5.77 2.22
N VAL A 33 11.63 5.83 3.53
CA VAL A 33 12.95 6.14 4.12
C VAL A 33 13.99 5.14 3.65
N ARG A 34 13.69 3.83 3.79
CA ARG A 34 14.60 2.75 3.38
C ARG A 34 14.88 2.76 1.88
N GLU A 35 13.86 2.98 1.05
CA GLU A 35 14.00 3.02 -0.40
C GLU A 35 14.94 4.14 -0.84
N ARG A 36 14.76 5.35 -0.31
CA ARG A 36 15.63 6.50 -0.63
C ARG A 36 17.03 6.35 -0.06
N ALA A 37 17.17 5.80 1.14
CA ALA A 37 18.48 5.57 1.73
C ALA A 37 19.28 4.55 0.92
N ARG A 38 18.62 3.49 0.44
CA ARG A 38 19.22 2.52 -0.47
C ARG A 38 19.63 3.17 -1.80
N ALA A 39 18.78 4.03 -2.37
CA ALA A 39 19.12 4.76 -3.59
C ALA A 39 20.37 5.65 -3.41
N ALA A 40 20.45 6.37 -2.29
CA ALA A 40 21.61 7.20 -1.96
C ALA A 40 22.89 6.38 -1.75
N ALA A 41 22.80 5.25 -1.04
CA ALA A 41 23.94 4.34 -0.88
C ALA A 41 24.39 3.75 -2.23
N SER A 42 23.44 3.36 -3.08
CA SER A 42 23.72 2.76 -4.41
C SER A 42 24.35 3.77 -5.38
N PHE A 43 24.14 5.07 -5.18
CA PHE A 43 24.82 6.11 -5.95
C PHE A 43 26.33 6.17 -5.64
N ALA A 44 26.71 5.95 -4.38
CA ALA A 44 28.11 5.96 -3.98
C ALA A 44 28.80 4.61 -4.20
N VAL A 45 28.08 3.50 -4.04
CA VAL A 45 28.61 2.14 -4.12
C VAL A 45 27.73 1.30 -5.04
N GLU A 46 28.30 0.82 -6.15
CA GLU A 46 27.56 -0.01 -7.13
C GLU A 46 27.09 -1.34 -6.53
N ASP A 47 27.93 -1.98 -5.72
CA ASP A 47 27.63 -3.23 -5.02
C ASP A 47 27.50 -3.00 -3.51
N LEU A 48 26.26 -2.99 -3.02
CA LEU A 48 25.96 -2.82 -1.59
C LEU A 48 26.42 -4.00 -0.72
N SER A 49 26.91 -5.10 -1.30
CA SER A 49 27.52 -6.20 -0.54
C SER A 49 29.03 -6.02 -0.31
N ASP A 50 29.64 -5.00 -0.93
CA ASP A 50 31.06 -4.69 -0.76
C ASP A 50 31.33 -4.01 0.59
N GLY A 51 31.72 -4.79 1.59
CA GLY A 51 32.08 -4.30 2.93
C GLY A 51 33.32 -3.39 2.97
N PHE A 52 34.11 -3.30 1.89
CA PHE A 52 35.21 -2.35 1.79
C PHE A 52 34.76 -0.97 1.30
N ARG A 53 33.56 -0.87 0.72
CA ARG A 53 33.00 0.38 0.21
C ARG A 53 31.71 0.79 0.89
N LEU A 54 30.99 -0.12 1.52
CA LEU A 54 29.80 0.17 2.33
C LEU A 54 30.02 -0.30 3.78
N SER A 55 29.87 0.64 4.71
CA SER A 55 29.79 0.33 6.14
C SER A 55 28.37 0.55 6.63
N GLU A 56 27.70 -0.51 7.06
CA GLU A 56 26.38 -0.40 7.67
C GLU A 56 26.49 -0.36 9.20
N LEU A 57 25.94 0.68 9.81
CA LEU A 57 25.91 0.87 11.26
C LEU A 57 24.48 0.98 11.74
N GLN A 58 24.19 0.46 12.94
CA GLN A 58 22.94 0.70 13.63
C GLN A 58 23.09 1.86 14.61
N ALA A 59 22.01 2.54 14.95
CA ALA A 59 22.02 3.58 15.97
C ALA A 59 22.63 3.13 17.32
N LYS A 60 22.43 1.84 17.68
CA LYS A 60 23.05 1.24 18.87
C LYS A 60 24.59 1.18 18.79
N ASP A 61 25.14 0.94 17.60
CA ASP A 61 26.60 0.84 17.41
C ASP A 61 27.27 2.18 17.70
N VAL A 62 26.58 3.28 17.36
CA VAL A 62 27.03 4.66 17.57
C VAL A 62 26.72 5.17 18.97
N SER A 63 25.65 4.67 19.61
CA SER A 63 25.37 5.02 21.02
C SER A 63 26.33 4.34 21.99
N ASP A 64 26.71 3.09 21.69
CA ASP A 64 27.61 2.29 22.52
C ASP A 64 29.07 2.74 22.34
N ASP A 65 29.45 3.10 21.11
CA ASP A 65 30.76 3.66 20.78
C ASP A 65 30.62 4.91 19.90
N GLY A 66 30.75 6.08 20.54
CA GLY A 66 30.60 7.37 19.86
C GLY A 66 31.70 7.71 18.85
N ALA A 67 32.86 7.04 18.91
CA ALA A 67 33.94 7.25 17.95
C ALA A 67 33.73 6.46 16.65
N ARG A 68 32.97 5.36 16.72
CA ARG A 68 32.79 4.41 15.62
C ARG A 68 32.28 5.04 14.33
N LEU A 69 31.37 6.00 14.40
CA LEU A 69 30.88 6.71 13.21
C LEU A 69 31.99 7.55 12.56
N ALA A 70 32.80 8.25 13.35
CA ALA A 70 33.90 9.06 12.84
C ALA A 70 35.00 8.20 12.21
N ASP A 71 35.32 7.07 12.83
CA ASP A 71 36.31 6.11 12.34
C ASP A 71 35.90 5.53 10.98
N GLU A 72 34.64 5.13 10.84
CA GLU A 72 34.12 4.58 9.59
C GLU A 72 34.04 5.60 8.45
N LEU A 73 33.79 6.87 8.77
CA LEU A 73 33.77 7.95 7.79
C LEU A 73 35.18 8.34 7.31
N GLY A 74 36.17 8.29 8.21
CA GLY A 74 37.59 8.54 7.88
C GLY A 74 38.30 7.35 7.21
N ALA A 75 37.66 6.18 7.17
CA ALA A 75 38.23 4.99 6.55
C ALA A 75 38.39 5.15 5.03
N LEU A 76 39.59 4.81 4.53
CA LEU A 76 39.91 4.87 3.10
C LEU A 76 39.33 3.66 2.34
N SER A 77 38.88 3.90 1.10
CA SER A 77 38.54 2.82 0.16
C SER A 77 39.81 2.10 -0.30
N PHE A 78 39.92 0.79 -0.05
CA PHE A 78 41.08 -0.01 -0.45
C PHE A 78 41.22 -0.18 -1.98
N ALA A 79 40.12 -0.13 -2.73
CA ALA A 79 40.08 -0.37 -4.18
C ALA A 79 39.95 0.91 -5.02
N GLY A 80 40.00 2.09 -4.39
CA GLY A 80 39.62 3.35 -5.03
C GLY A 80 38.09 3.51 -5.17
N GLY A 81 37.67 4.66 -5.70
CA GLY A 81 36.24 5.00 -5.84
C GLY A 81 35.57 5.44 -4.54
N ARG A 82 34.30 5.84 -4.66
CA ARG A 82 33.51 6.43 -3.56
C ARG A 82 33.10 5.36 -2.54
N ARG A 83 33.22 5.67 -1.24
CA ARG A 83 32.72 4.86 -0.10
C ARG A 83 31.39 5.43 0.39
N ALA A 84 30.58 4.61 1.06
CA ALA A 84 29.39 5.05 1.78
C ALA A 84 29.38 4.49 3.21
N VAL A 85 28.90 5.31 4.15
CA VAL A 85 28.55 4.87 5.51
C VAL A 85 27.05 5.02 5.67
N TRP A 86 26.36 3.94 6.03
CA TRP A 86 24.91 3.89 6.15
C TRP A 86 24.51 3.66 7.60
N LEU A 87 24.08 4.72 8.28
CA LEU A 87 23.56 4.68 9.64
C LEU A 87 22.05 4.44 9.64
N LYS A 88 21.64 3.31 10.21
CA LYS A 88 20.24 2.86 10.28
C LYS A 88 19.63 3.21 11.64
N ASP A 89 18.33 3.53 11.62
CA ASP A 89 17.49 3.78 12.80
C ASP A 89 17.99 4.88 13.75
N ALA A 90 18.60 5.95 13.21
CA ALA A 90 19.09 7.07 13.99
C ALA A 90 17.96 7.79 14.75
N VAL A 91 18.29 8.21 15.97
CA VAL A 91 17.39 8.94 16.87
C VAL A 91 17.91 10.35 17.13
N ASP A 92 17.02 11.26 17.53
CA ASP A 92 17.37 12.66 17.78
C ASP A 92 18.46 12.83 18.85
N GLY A 93 18.54 11.89 19.80
CA GLY A 93 19.58 11.86 20.84
C GLY A 93 21.01 11.68 20.33
N LEU A 94 21.21 11.20 19.10
CA LEU A 94 22.55 11.03 18.50
C LEU A 94 23.09 12.31 17.84
N THR A 95 22.38 13.44 17.94
CA THR A 95 22.76 14.68 17.27
C THR A 95 24.20 15.10 17.57
N SER A 96 24.64 15.06 18.84
CA SER A 96 26.01 15.46 19.21
C SER A 96 27.06 14.52 18.63
N THR A 97 26.80 13.21 18.65
CA THR A 97 27.73 12.22 18.10
C THR A 97 27.86 12.36 16.59
N ILE A 98 26.74 12.57 15.89
CA ILE A 98 26.72 12.80 14.44
C ILE A 98 27.40 14.13 14.10
N ALA A 99 27.15 15.20 14.86
CA ALA A 99 27.81 16.49 14.66
C ALA A 99 29.33 16.38 14.81
N ASN A 100 29.80 15.72 15.87
CA ASN A 100 31.23 15.48 16.07
C ASN A 100 31.83 14.62 14.95
N ALA A 101 31.10 13.58 14.53
CA ALA A 101 31.53 12.76 13.41
C ALA A 101 31.67 13.59 12.13
N LEU A 102 30.75 14.54 11.88
CA LEU A 102 30.76 15.46 10.74
C LEU A 102 31.92 16.49 10.74
N GLU A 103 32.71 16.60 11.81
CA GLU A 103 33.92 17.43 11.87
C GLU A 103 35.18 16.72 11.33
N THR A 104 35.16 15.38 11.21
CA THR A 104 36.28 14.61 10.66
C THR A 104 36.39 14.82 9.13
N GLU A 105 37.57 14.57 8.55
CA GLU A 105 37.76 14.66 7.10
C GLU A 105 37.39 13.33 6.43
N PHE A 106 36.33 13.32 5.61
CA PHE A 106 35.77 12.09 5.01
C PHE A 106 36.16 11.85 3.55
N GLY A 107 36.92 12.76 2.95
CA GLY A 107 37.18 12.75 1.51
C GLY A 107 35.88 12.67 0.69
N ASP A 108 35.78 11.66 -0.17
CA ASP A 108 34.62 11.42 -1.03
C ASP A 108 33.52 10.55 -0.39
N THR A 109 33.69 10.09 0.86
CA THR A 109 32.73 9.20 1.53
C THR A 109 31.36 9.87 1.69
N LEU A 110 30.29 9.18 1.29
CA LEU A 110 28.91 9.63 1.48
C LEU A 110 28.32 9.05 2.77
N LEU A 111 27.86 9.91 3.67
CA LEU A 111 27.10 9.49 4.85
C LEU A 111 25.60 9.47 4.54
N VAL A 112 24.94 8.34 4.74
CA VAL A 112 23.49 8.19 4.61
C VAL A 112 22.91 7.82 5.98
N ILE A 113 21.96 8.62 6.47
CA ILE A 113 21.32 8.42 7.77
C ILE A 113 19.83 8.18 7.57
N GLU A 114 19.34 7.06 8.07
CA GLU A 114 17.92 6.79 8.22
C GLU A 114 17.44 7.18 9.61
N ALA A 115 16.32 7.87 9.70
CA ALA A 115 15.65 8.14 10.97
C ALA A 115 14.14 7.97 10.84
N GLY A 116 13.48 7.77 11.98
CA GLY A 116 12.03 7.81 12.07
C GLY A 116 11.47 9.24 11.90
N ASN A 117 10.28 9.49 12.41
CA ASN A 117 9.65 10.81 12.29
C ASN A 117 10.39 11.86 13.15
N LEU A 118 10.98 12.88 12.50
CA LEU A 118 11.65 14.01 13.16
C LEU A 118 10.84 15.30 12.98
N GLY A 119 10.31 15.81 14.10
CA GLY A 119 9.58 17.08 14.12
C GLY A 119 10.48 18.30 13.85
N PRO A 120 9.91 19.48 13.56
CA PRO A 120 10.69 20.70 13.31
C PRO A 120 11.58 21.16 14.47
N ARG A 121 11.33 20.65 15.69
CA ARG A 121 12.14 20.96 16.87
C ARG A 121 13.38 20.07 17.02
N SER A 122 13.43 18.94 16.31
CA SER A 122 14.53 17.97 16.35
C SER A 122 15.87 18.65 16.08
N SER A 123 16.84 18.38 16.96
CA SER A 123 18.19 18.91 16.81
C SER A 123 18.91 18.26 15.63
N LEU A 124 18.69 16.97 15.38
CA LEU A 124 19.27 16.25 14.26
C LEU A 124 18.79 16.81 12.92
N ARG A 125 17.48 17.05 12.81
CA ARG A 125 16.90 17.68 11.62
C ARG A 125 17.48 19.08 11.38
N LYS A 126 17.58 19.90 12.43
CA LYS A 126 18.12 21.26 12.33
C LYS A 126 19.58 21.28 11.90
N LEU A 127 20.38 20.33 12.36
CA LEU A 127 21.78 20.18 11.94
C LEU A 127 21.89 20.05 10.41
N PHE A 128 21.11 19.14 9.82
CA PHE A 128 21.10 18.88 8.38
C PHE A 128 20.42 19.97 7.54
N GLU A 129 19.53 20.78 8.12
CA GLU A 129 18.91 21.91 7.42
C GLU A 129 19.79 23.17 7.43
N LYS A 130 20.71 23.30 8.39
CA LYS A 130 21.51 24.52 8.61
C LYS A 130 22.70 24.62 7.66
N GLU A 131 23.49 23.55 7.55
CA GLU A 131 24.73 23.53 6.79
C GLU A 131 24.46 23.30 5.29
N ASP A 132 25.27 23.89 4.41
CA ASP A 132 25.04 23.82 2.95
C ASP A 132 25.61 22.55 2.28
N ASN A 133 26.44 21.79 3.00
CA ASN A 133 27.01 20.50 2.58
C ASN A 133 26.25 19.29 3.13
N LEU A 134 25.14 19.52 3.85
CA LEU A 134 24.25 18.50 4.39
C LEU A 134 22.88 18.61 3.72
N GLY A 135 22.25 17.46 3.45
CA GLY A 135 20.92 17.41 2.85
C GLY A 135 19.90 16.73 3.76
N ALA A 136 18.71 17.33 3.89
CA ALA A 136 17.60 16.73 4.62
C ALA A 136 16.47 16.32 3.65
N ILE A 137 16.04 15.07 3.70
CA ILE A 137 15.01 14.47 2.84
C ILE A 137 13.87 13.92 3.71
N PRO A 138 12.75 14.67 3.86
CA PRO A 138 11.56 14.16 4.52
C PRO A 138 10.78 13.14 3.68
N CYS A 139 10.30 12.10 4.34
CA CYS A 139 9.53 10.97 3.82
C CYS A 139 8.17 10.90 4.54
N TYR A 140 7.23 11.73 4.10
CA TYR A 140 5.87 11.74 4.62
C TYR A 140 5.07 10.52 4.13
N ASP A 141 3.93 10.26 4.77
CA ASP A 141 3.00 9.23 4.32
C ASP A 141 2.51 9.52 2.90
N ASP A 142 2.32 8.46 2.13
CA ASP A 142 1.76 8.58 0.79
C ASP A 142 0.27 8.87 0.88
N ASP A 143 -0.19 9.88 0.13
CA ASP A 143 -1.59 9.99 -0.23
C ASP A 143 -1.92 9.03 -1.40
N GLN A 144 -3.20 8.87 -1.71
CA GLN A 144 -3.61 7.95 -2.78
C GLN A 144 -3.03 8.31 -4.16
N ASN A 145 -2.67 9.58 -4.39
CA ASN A 145 -2.05 10.01 -5.64
C ASN A 145 -0.57 9.60 -5.67
N SER A 146 0.16 9.84 -4.58
CA SER A 146 1.57 9.46 -4.44
C SER A 146 1.76 7.95 -4.53
N LEU A 147 0.83 7.17 -3.96
CA LEU A 147 0.82 5.72 -4.09
C LEU A 147 0.54 5.26 -5.53
N ARG A 148 -0.38 5.92 -6.24
CA ARG A 148 -0.64 5.62 -7.66
C ARG A 148 0.58 5.91 -8.54
N ASP A 149 1.25 7.03 -8.29
CA ASP A 149 2.49 7.40 -9.00
C ASP A 149 3.60 6.39 -8.72
N TYR A 150 3.72 5.94 -7.47
CA TYR A 150 4.65 4.88 -7.08
C TYR A 150 4.41 3.58 -7.82
N VAL A 151 3.17 3.07 -7.81
CA VAL A 151 2.78 1.84 -8.53
C VAL A 151 3.11 1.97 -10.02
N SER A 152 2.78 3.11 -10.62
CA SER A 152 3.03 3.36 -12.05
C SER A 152 4.53 3.40 -12.37
N GLY A 153 5.34 4.04 -11.52
CA GLY A 153 6.80 4.08 -11.65
C GLY A 153 7.42 2.70 -11.51
N PHE A 154 7.03 1.95 -10.48
CA PHE A 154 7.52 0.61 -10.21
C PHE A 154 7.28 -0.37 -11.37
N LEU A 155 6.08 -0.33 -11.97
CA LEU A 155 5.74 -1.15 -13.12
C LEU A 155 6.52 -0.73 -14.37
N ARG A 156 6.69 0.58 -14.59
CA ARG A 156 7.42 1.12 -15.75
C ARG A 156 8.88 0.68 -15.74
N GLU A 157 9.55 0.69 -14.59
CA GLU A 157 10.93 0.21 -14.43
C GLU A 157 11.11 -1.25 -14.85
N ARG A 158 10.04 -2.05 -14.74
CA ARG A 158 10.04 -3.49 -15.05
C ARG A 158 9.36 -3.80 -16.38
N ASN A 159 9.25 -2.80 -17.26
CA ASN A 159 8.58 -2.91 -18.55
C ASN A 159 7.18 -3.54 -18.46
N ALA A 160 6.42 -3.17 -17.42
CA ALA A 160 5.09 -3.67 -17.15
C ALA A 160 4.03 -2.56 -17.25
N THR A 161 2.82 -2.95 -17.62
CA THR A 161 1.63 -2.11 -17.68
C THR A 161 0.49 -2.78 -16.93
N ILE A 162 -0.39 -1.98 -16.34
CA ILE A 162 -1.57 -2.45 -15.62
C ILE A 162 -2.83 -1.82 -16.22
N GLU A 163 -3.87 -2.62 -16.42
CA GLU A 163 -5.14 -2.11 -16.91
C GLU A 163 -5.81 -1.20 -15.87
N SER A 164 -6.55 -0.17 -16.31
CA SER A 164 -7.17 0.81 -15.42
C SER A 164 -8.07 0.18 -14.35
N ASP A 165 -8.77 -0.88 -14.73
CA ASP A 165 -9.70 -1.63 -13.88
C ASP A 165 -8.94 -2.44 -12.81
N ALA A 166 -7.82 -3.04 -13.20
CA ALA A 166 -6.91 -3.77 -12.32
C ALA A 166 -6.21 -2.82 -11.32
N LEU A 167 -5.73 -1.66 -11.80
CA LEU A 167 -5.12 -0.64 -10.97
C LEU A 167 -6.11 -0.09 -9.92
N PHE A 168 -7.35 0.19 -10.33
CA PHE A 168 -8.37 0.64 -9.39
C PHE A 168 -8.63 -0.41 -8.29
N TRP A 169 -8.78 -1.68 -8.68
CA TRP A 169 -9.01 -2.78 -7.74
C TRP A 169 -7.85 -2.96 -6.76
N LEU A 170 -6.61 -2.89 -7.26
CA LEU A 170 -5.38 -2.99 -6.48
C LEU A 170 -5.25 -1.86 -5.47
N MET A 171 -5.44 -0.60 -5.91
CA MET A 171 -5.32 0.59 -5.06
C MET A 171 -6.29 0.60 -3.86
N GLU A 172 -7.46 -0.04 -3.97
CA GLU A 172 -8.39 -0.18 -2.83
C GLU A 172 -7.90 -1.15 -1.75
N ARG A 173 -6.93 -2.02 -2.07
CA ARG A 173 -6.47 -3.14 -1.23
C ARG A 173 -5.01 -3.02 -0.81
N LEU A 174 -4.24 -2.16 -1.47
CA LEU A 174 -2.90 -1.81 -1.06
C LEU A 174 -2.91 -1.06 0.29
N GLY A 175 -2.00 -1.45 1.18
CA GLY A 175 -1.74 -0.72 2.41
C GLY A 175 -1.02 0.61 2.16
N SER A 176 -0.83 1.39 3.22
CA SER A 176 -0.05 2.64 3.18
C SER A 176 1.45 2.43 3.29
N ASP A 177 1.91 1.22 3.63
CA ASP A 177 3.34 0.90 3.77
C ASP A 177 3.94 0.52 2.41
N ARG A 178 4.94 1.29 1.94
CA ARG A 178 5.61 1.04 0.66
C ARG A 178 6.30 -0.31 0.56
N MET A 179 6.81 -0.86 1.67
CA MET A 179 7.48 -2.17 1.66
C MET A 179 6.45 -3.28 1.39
N GLN A 180 5.27 -3.19 2.02
CA GLN A 180 4.17 -4.11 1.75
C GLN A 180 3.67 -3.96 0.32
N VAL A 181 3.45 -2.72 -0.15
CA VAL A 181 3.02 -2.43 -1.52
C VAL A 181 4.01 -3.02 -2.52
N ARG A 182 5.30 -2.80 -2.31
CA ARG A 182 6.35 -3.34 -3.17
C ARG A 182 6.31 -4.86 -3.24
N GLY A 183 6.19 -5.55 -2.11
CA GLY A 183 6.08 -7.01 -2.08
C GLY A 183 4.86 -7.53 -2.84
N GLU A 184 3.72 -6.84 -2.72
CA GLU A 184 2.52 -7.15 -3.51
C GLU A 184 2.74 -6.96 -5.01
N LEU A 185 3.40 -5.86 -5.43
CA LEU A 185 3.71 -5.62 -6.84
C LEU A 185 4.73 -6.62 -7.40
N GLU A 186 5.76 -6.98 -6.64
CA GLU A 186 6.75 -7.99 -7.02
C GLU A 186 6.07 -9.35 -7.23
N LYS A 187 5.13 -9.72 -6.35
CA LYS A 187 4.33 -10.94 -6.47
C LYS A 187 3.43 -10.95 -7.72
N ILE A 188 2.71 -9.84 -7.98
CA ILE A 188 1.88 -9.71 -9.19
C ILE A 188 2.72 -9.87 -10.45
N LEU A 189 3.91 -9.25 -10.49
CA LEU A 189 4.81 -9.37 -11.63
C LEU A 189 5.34 -10.79 -11.80
N LEU A 190 5.79 -11.43 -10.72
CA LEU A 190 6.27 -12.80 -10.76
C LEU A 190 5.19 -13.76 -11.29
N TYR A 191 3.95 -13.57 -10.84
CA TYR A 191 2.80 -14.33 -11.31
C TYR A 191 2.51 -14.08 -12.80
N ALA A 192 2.55 -12.81 -13.24
CA ALA A 192 2.31 -12.43 -14.63
C ALA A 192 3.39 -12.94 -15.59
N THR A 193 4.64 -13.08 -15.12
CA THR A 193 5.76 -13.57 -15.95
C THR A 193 5.85 -15.09 -16.02
N GLY A 194 5.27 -15.83 -15.08
CA GLY A 194 5.29 -17.30 -15.11
C GLY A 194 6.70 -17.91 -15.06
N ASP A 195 7.44 -17.65 -13.98
CA ASP A 195 8.60 -18.42 -13.50
C ASP A 195 9.64 -18.94 -14.54
N ASP A 196 10.07 -18.11 -15.50
CA ASP A 196 11.24 -18.44 -16.34
C ASP A 196 12.48 -17.58 -16.08
N GLY A 197 12.39 -16.57 -15.20
CA GLY A 197 13.52 -15.72 -14.83
C GLY A 197 14.14 -14.93 -15.99
N THR A 198 13.56 -15.03 -17.19
CA THR A 198 13.93 -14.25 -18.35
C THR A 198 13.02 -13.03 -18.41
N ALA A 199 13.62 -11.84 -18.34
CA ALA A 199 12.88 -10.61 -18.59
C ALA A 199 12.21 -10.74 -19.97
N PRO A 200 10.86 -10.72 -20.07
CA PRO A 200 10.22 -10.90 -21.35
C PRO A 200 10.64 -9.74 -22.27
N GLU A 201 11.04 -10.06 -23.51
CA GLU A 201 11.29 -9.05 -24.55
C GLU A 201 10.03 -8.22 -24.83
N GLN A 202 8.86 -8.75 -24.46
CA GLN A 202 7.56 -8.11 -24.56
C GLN A 202 7.15 -7.43 -23.25
N GLN A 203 6.47 -6.30 -23.39
CA GLN A 203 5.90 -5.57 -22.25
C GLN A 203 4.90 -6.44 -21.49
N ILE A 204 5.11 -6.61 -20.18
CA ILE A 204 4.21 -7.37 -19.31
C ILE A 204 2.89 -6.62 -19.21
N ARG A 205 1.77 -7.30 -19.50
CA ARG A 205 0.44 -6.73 -19.35
C ARG A 205 -0.26 -7.41 -18.18
N ILE A 206 -0.55 -6.62 -17.16
CA ILE A 206 -1.27 -7.04 -15.95
C ILE A 206 -2.75 -6.68 -16.13
N ASP A 207 -3.59 -7.70 -16.29
CA ASP A 207 -5.04 -7.57 -16.30
C ASP A 207 -5.64 -7.75 -14.90
N LEU A 208 -6.96 -7.55 -14.79
CA LEU A 208 -7.66 -7.68 -13.51
C LEU A 208 -7.64 -9.12 -12.97
N GLU A 209 -7.64 -10.13 -13.84
CA GLU A 209 -7.59 -11.55 -13.44
C GLU A 209 -6.26 -11.86 -12.75
N THR A 210 -5.16 -11.47 -13.36
CA THR A 210 -3.80 -11.59 -12.84
C THR A 210 -3.68 -10.97 -11.46
N VAL A 211 -4.18 -9.75 -11.26
CA VAL A 211 -4.16 -9.08 -9.95
C VAL A 211 -4.99 -9.85 -8.93
N MET A 212 -6.19 -10.31 -9.30
CA MET A 212 -7.09 -11.03 -8.39
C MET A 212 -6.53 -12.39 -7.97
N GLU A 213 -5.90 -13.13 -8.89
CA GLU A 213 -5.38 -14.47 -8.64
C GLU A 213 -4.04 -14.45 -7.87
N SER A 214 -3.18 -13.45 -8.14
CA SER A 214 -1.94 -13.25 -7.38
C SER A 214 -2.17 -12.63 -6.00
N SER A 215 -3.26 -11.90 -5.79
CA SER A 215 -3.63 -11.34 -4.49
C SER A 215 -4.22 -12.44 -3.60
N GLY A 216 -3.34 -13.18 -2.91
CA GLY A 216 -3.69 -14.28 -1.99
C GLY A 216 -4.48 -13.89 -0.72
N ASP A 217 -5.22 -12.77 -0.70
CA ASP A 217 -6.12 -12.44 0.41
C ASP A 217 -7.42 -13.27 0.27
N ALA A 218 -7.33 -14.54 0.68
CA ALA A 218 -8.48 -15.42 0.85
C ALA A 218 -9.58 -14.78 1.72
N GLY A 219 -9.23 -13.81 2.56
CA GLY A 219 -10.15 -13.05 3.41
C GLY A 219 -10.85 -11.87 2.75
N VAL A 220 -10.41 -11.38 1.59
CA VAL A 220 -11.17 -10.43 0.76
C VAL A 220 -12.04 -11.17 -0.24
N LEU A 221 -11.54 -12.30 -0.76
CA LEU A 221 -12.36 -13.25 -1.51
C LEU A 221 -13.57 -13.71 -0.69
N SER A 222 -13.42 -13.95 0.62
CA SER A 222 -14.55 -14.34 1.48
C SER A 222 -15.61 -13.24 1.65
N LEU A 223 -15.24 -11.95 1.66
CA LEU A 223 -16.19 -10.85 1.81
C LEU A 223 -16.89 -10.47 0.50
N ASP A 224 -16.20 -10.53 -0.63
CA ASP A 224 -16.84 -10.35 -1.94
C ASP A 224 -17.77 -11.55 -2.26
N GLN A 225 -17.38 -12.78 -1.87
CA GLN A 225 -18.27 -13.96 -1.88
C GLN A 225 -19.46 -13.79 -0.93
N LEU A 226 -19.26 -13.24 0.27
CA LEU A 226 -20.34 -12.93 1.20
C LEU A 226 -21.37 -11.99 0.55
N ALA A 227 -20.92 -10.92 -0.11
CA ALA A 227 -21.84 -10.00 -0.79
C ALA A 227 -22.61 -10.67 -1.93
N GLU A 228 -21.99 -11.59 -2.65
CA GLU A 228 -22.67 -12.41 -3.66
C GLU A 228 -23.69 -13.37 -3.03
N ALA A 229 -23.32 -14.11 -1.98
CA ALA A 229 -24.20 -15.03 -1.27
C ALA A 229 -25.42 -14.31 -0.66
N VAL A 230 -25.23 -13.12 -0.08
CA VAL A 230 -26.32 -12.28 0.44
C VAL A 230 -27.25 -11.83 -0.70
N ALA A 231 -26.70 -11.35 -1.82
CA ALA A 231 -27.49 -10.92 -2.97
C ALA A 231 -28.24 -12.08 -3.64
N ASN A 232 -27.69 -13.30 -3.60
CA ASN A 232 -28.31 -14.52 -4.14
C ASN A 232 -29.32 -15.17 -3.19
N GLY A 233 -29.20 -14.94 -1.88
CA GLY A 233 -30.03 -15.59 -0.85
C GLY A 233 -29.53 -16.99 -0.46
N GLU A 234 -28.23 -17.21 -0.54
CA GLU A 234 -27.55 -18.47 -0.21
C GLU A 234 -27.21 -18.51 1.28
N LEU A 235 -28.22 -18.74 2.13
CA LEU A 235 -28.07 -18.65 3.59
C LEU A 235 -26.92 -19.48 4.18
N GLY A 236 -26.65 -20.68 3.64
CA GLY A 236 -25.54 -21.51 4.09
C GLY A 236 -24.17 -20.91 3.76
N GLU A 237 -24.03 -20.28 2.60
CA GLU A 237 -22.80 -19.60 2.21
C GLU A 237 -22.59 -18.29 2.97
N ILE A 238 -23.67 -17.57 3.32
CA ILE A 238 -23.59 -16.38 4.17
C ILE A 238 -22.96 -16.74 5.53
N ASP A 239 -23.46 -17.80 6.17
CA ASP A 239 -22.97 -18.27 7.46
C ASP A 239 -21.50 -18.72 7.38
N ARG A 240 -21.19 -19.55 6.38
CA ARG A 240 -19.81 -20.02 6.13
C ARG A 240 -18.82 -18.87 5.90
N CYS A 241 -19.19 -17.87 5.09
CA CYS A 241 -18.31 -16.73 4.79
C CYS A 241 -18.13 -15.82 6.00
N LEU A 242 -19.16 -15.63 6.82
CA LEU A 242 -19.06 -14.85 8.05
C LEU A 242 -18.17 -15.53 9.08
N GLN A 243 -18.33 -16.84 9.28
CA GLN A 243 -17.49 -17.60 10.20
C GLN A 243 -16.01 -17.48 9.79
N LEU A 244 -15.69 -17.73 8.51
CA LEU A 244 -14.32 -17.59 8.00
C LEU A 244 -13.78 -16.17 8.14
N ALA A 245 -14.59 -15.15 7.89
CA ALA A 245 -14.17 -13.75 8.03
C ALA A 245 -13.84 -13.39 9.48
N PHE A 246 -14.64 -13.83 10.44
CA PHE A 246 -14.42 -13.56 11.86
C PHE A 246 -13.25 -14.38 12.44
N GLU A 247 -13.07 -15.63 12.02
CA GLU A 247 -11.89 -16.44 12.36
C GLU A 247 -10.58 -15.78 11.87
N GLN A 248 -10.63 -15.04 10.77
CA GLN A 248 -9.51 -14.27 10.23
C GLN A 248 -9.38 -12.86 10.86
N GLY A 249 -10.15 -12.55 11.90
CA GLY A 249 -10.12 -11.26 12.60
C GLY A 249 -10.66 -10.08 11.79
N LYS A 250 -11.42 -10.32 10.71
CA LYS A 250 -12.06 -9.24 9.95
C LYS A 250 -13.18 -8.63 10.79
N GLN A 251 -13.26 -7.30 10.79
CA GLN A 251 -14.26 -6.56 11.56
C GLN A 251 -15.67 -6.70 10.96
N PRO A 252 -16.73 -6.86 11.76
CA PRO A 252 -18.12 -6.95 11.28
C PRO A 252 -18.54 -5.78 10.39
N ILE A 253 -18.05 -4.58 10.71
CA ILE A 253 -18.30 -3.35 9.92
C ILE A 253 -17.74 -3.49 8.49
N ALA A 254 -16.60 -4.17 8.31
CA ALA A 254 -16.02 -4.39 6.99
C ALA A 254 -16.94 -5.30 6.14
N ALA A 255 -17.49 -6.36 6.73
CA ALA A 255 -18.45 -7.23 6.07
C ALA A 255 -19.72 -6.47 5.63
N LEU A 256 -20.32 -5.67 6.52
CA LEU A 256 -21.48 -4.84 6.20
C LEU A 256 -21.21 -3.87 5.03
N ARG A 257 -20.03 -3.24 5.01
CA ARG A 257 -19.65 -2.29 3.94
C ARG A 257 -19.47 -2.94 2.59
N VAL A 258 -18.91 -4.15 2.54
CA VAL A 258 -18.73 -4.89 1.27
C VAL A 258 -20.10 -5.26 0.69
N VAL A 259 -21.02 -5.71 1.54
CA VAL A 259 -22.40 -5.98 1.13
C VAL A 259 -23.11 -4.68 0.71
N ALA A 260 -22.97 -3.59 1.46
CA ALA A 260 -23.55 -2.30 1.10
C ALA A 260 -23.07 -1.79 -0.26
N ARG A 261 -21.77 -1.92 -0.56
CA ARG A 261 -21.20 -1.60 -1.88
C ARG A 261 -21.90 -2.38 -2.99
N ARG A 262 -22.12 -3.69 -2.82
CA ARG A 262 -22.84 -4.53 -3.80
C ARG A 262 -24.27 -4.04 -4.01
N PHE A 263 -24.99 -3.70 -2.94
CA PHE A 263 -26.36 -3.19 -3.05
C PHE A 263 -26.44 -1.78 -3.65
N LEU A 264 -25.44 -0.92 -3.43
CA LEU A 264 -25.32 0.37 -4.13
C LEU A 264 -25.06 0.20 -5.63
N GLN A 265 -24.23 -0.77 -6.02
CA GLN A 265 -24.04 -1.11 -7.44
C GLN A 265 -25.34 -1.63 -8.06
N LEU A 266 -26.08 -2.51 -7.36
CA LEU A 266 -27.39 -2.97 -7.81
C LEU A 266 -28.39 -1.81 -7.90
N HIS A 267 -28.41 -0.91 -6.92
CA HIS A 267 -29.26 0.28 -6.94
C HIS A 267 -28.99 1.14 -8.18
N PHE A 268 -27.71 1.40 -8.49
CA PHE A 268 -27.32 2.15 -9.68
C PHE A 268 -27.77 1.47 -10.97
N VAL A 269 -27.51 0.16 -11.13
CA VAL A 269 -27.84 -0.58 -12.36
C VAL A 269 -29.35 -0.72 -12.54
N VAL A 270 -30.08 -1.15 -11.51
CA VAL A 270 -31.55 -1.32 -11.59
C VAL A 270 -32.25 0.04 -11.74
N GLY A 271 -31.77 1.07 -11.03
CA GLY A 271 -32.25 2.44 -11.16
C GLY A 271 -32.10 2.98 -12.57
N SER A 272 -30.89 2.89 -13.12
CA SER A 272 -30.59 3.42 -14.46
C SER A 272 -31.18 2.57 -15.59
N ALA A 273 -31.45 1.28 -15.35
CA ALA A 273 -32.15 0.44 -16.32
C ALA A 273 -33.62 0.86 -16.47
N SER A 274 -34.26 1.32 -15.38
CA SER A 274 -35.65 1.79 -15.42
C SER A 274 -35.86 3.05 -16.27
N THR A 275 -34.80 3.82 -16.52
CA THR A 275 -34.81 5.03 -17.35
C THR A 275 -34.33 4.78 -18.79
N GLY A 276 -34.14 3.51 -19.20
CA GLY A 276 -33.84 3.12 -20.58
C GLY A 276 -32.41 2.66 -20.86
N GLY A 277 -31.58 2.48 -19.83
CA GLY A 277 -30.22 1.92 -19.97
C GLY A 277 -30.21 0.39 -20.13
N GLY A 278 -29.37 -0.13 -21.02
CA GLY A 278 -29.12 -1.57 -21.11
C GLY A 278 -28.29 -2.07 -19.92
N ILE A 279 -28.77 -3.08 -19.20
CA ILE A 279 -28.13 -3.62 -17.98
C ILE A 279 -26.65 -3.95 -18.20
N ASP A 280 -26.29 -4.61 -19.30
CA ASP A 280 -24.89 -4.99 -19.59
C ASP A 280 -23.96 -3.78 -19.78
N LYS A 281 -24.47 -2.69 -20.39
CA LYS A 281 -23.71 -1.44 -20.52
C LYS A 281 -23.54 -0.76 -19.17
N LEU A 282 -24.58 -0.78 -18.33
CA LEU A 282 -24.56 -0.20 -16.99
C LEU A 282 -23.61 -0.96 -16.04
N ILE A 283 -23.51 -2.28 -16.17
CA ILE A 283 -22.52 -3.08 -15.45
C ILE A 283 -21.09 -2.68 -15.85
N GLY A 284 -20.84 -2.41 -17.14
CA GLY A 284 -19.52 -2.02 -17.64
C GLY A 284 -19.00 -0.66 -17.13
N VAL A 285 -19.90 0.24 -16.72
CA VAL A 285 -19.52 1.56 -16.17
C VAL A 285 -19.36 1.57 -14.65
N LEU A 286 -19.63 0.46 -13.96
CA LEU A 286 -19.45 0.36 -12.51
C LEU A 286 -17.99 0.54 -12.09
N ARG A 287 -17.78 1.18 -10.94
CA ARG A 287 -16.49 1.32 -10.28
C ARG A 287 -16.65 0.95 -8.80
N PRO A 288 -15.92 -0.05 -8.27
CA PRO A 288 -15.00 -0.96 -8.97
C PRO A 288 -15.70 -1.79 -10.06
N PRO A 289 -14.97 -2.18 -11.11
CA PRO A 289 -15.49 -3.03 -12.18
C PRO A 289 -15.84 -4.41 -11.62
N ILE A 290 -16.92 -4.99 -12.13
CA ILE A 290 -17.29 -6.37 -11.83
C ILE A 290 -16.46 -7.30 -12.72
N PHE A 291 -15.69 -8.16 -12.08
CA PHE A 291 -14.88 -9.18 -12.75
C PHE A 291 -15.75 -10.03 -13.68
N PHE A 292 -15.24 -10.33 -14.88
CA PHE A 292 -16.07 -10.83 -15.98
C PHE A 292 -16.80 -12.14 -15.62
N LYS A 293 -16.18 -13.03 -14.84
CA LYS A 293 -16.80 -14.28 -14.35
C LYS A 293 -18.04 -14.04 -13.50
N HIS A 294 -18.09 -12.94 -12.73
CA HIS A 294 -19.23 -12.58 -11.88
C HIS A 294 -20.28 -11.71 -12.58
N ARG A 295 -20.04 -11.24 -13.82
CA ARG A 295 -21.00 -10.38 -14.54
C ARG A 295 -22.32 -11.07 -14.78
N HIS A 296 -22.31 -12.37 -15.12
CA HIS A 296 -23.52 -13.14 -15.31
C HIS A 296 -24.34 -13.26 -14.01
N ALA A 297 -23.67 -13.59 -12.90
CA ALA A 297 -24.30 -13.66 -11.57
C ALA A 297 -24.88 -12.30 -11.16
N PHE A 298 -24.12 -11.20 -11.34
CA PHE A 298 -24.59 -9.86 -11.05
C PHE A 298 -25.78 -9.45 -11.92
N ARG A 299 -25.79 -9.80 -13.21
CA ARG A 299 -26.93 -9.55 -14.09
C ARG A 299 -28.19 -10.26 -13.59
N ALA A 300 -28.06 -11.51 -13.16
CA ALA A 300 -29.17 -12.26 -12.56
C ALA A 300 -29.67 -11.60 -11.25
N GLN A 301 -28.75 -11.09 -10.42
CA GLN A 301 -29.10 -10.30 -9.22
C GLN A 301 -29.89 -9.04 -9.59
N ALA A 302 -29.42 -8.28 -10.59
CA ALA A 302 -30.09 -7.06 -11.06
C ALA A 302 -31.51 -7.32 -11.59
N THR A 303 -31.78 -8.50 -12.17
CA THR A 303 -33.14 -8.88 -12.57
C THR A 303 -34.03 -9.34 -11.41
N ARG A 304 -33.44 -9.87 -10.34
CA ARG A 304 -34.18 -10.42 -9.17
C ARG A 304 -34.59 -9.33 -8.19
N TRP A 305 -33.76 -8.31 -8.03
CA TRP A 305 -33.95 -7.25 -7.05
C TRP A 305 -34.70 -6.06 -7.64
N SER A 306 -35.77 -5.63 -6.96
CA SER A 306 -36.47 -4.38 -7.30
C SER A 306 -35.93 -3.20 -6.47
N LEU A 307 -36.03 -1.99 -7.02
CA LEU A 307 -35.57 -0.76 -6.34
C LEU A 307 -36.08 -0.62 -4.90
N PRO A 308 -37.38 -0.83 -4.57
CA PRO A 308 -37.85 -0.71 -3.19
C PRO A 308 -37.18 -1.71 -2.24
N ARG A 309 -36.88 -2.92 -2.73
CA ARG A 309 -36.23 -3.97 -1.93
C ARG A 309 -34.75 -3.70 -1.75
N ILE A 310 -34.08 -3.13 -2.75
CA ILE A 310 -32.70 -2.68 -2.64
C ILE A 310 -32.60 -1.55 -1.61
N ALA A 311 -33.51 -0.57 -1.66
CA ALA A 311 -33.57 0.52 -0.69
C ALA A 311 -33.78 -0.02 0.75
N GLN A 312 -34.69 -0.99 0.93
CA GLN A 312 -34.89 -1.63 2.23
C GLN A 312 -33.64 -2.38 2.71
N ALA A 313 -32.93 -3.08 1.82
CA ALA A 313 -31.69 -3.76 2.20
C ALA A 313 -30.60 -2.76 2.63
N LEU A 314 -30.45 -1.64 1.92
CA LEU A 314 -29.51 -0.58 2.28
C LEU A 314 -29.85 0.07 3.64
N ASP A 315 -31.14 0.24 3.96
CA ASP A 315 -31.59 0.73 5.26
C ASP A 315 -31.23 -0.24 6.41
N ILE A 316 -31.44 -1.55 6.20
CA ILE A 316 -31.04 -2.60 7.15
C ILE A 316 -29.51 -2.57 7.37
N LEU A 317 -28.72 -2.47 6.30
CA LEU A 317 -27.25 -2.41 6.39
C LEU A 317 -26.77 -1.18 7.16
N THR A 318 -27.37 -0.02 6.87
CA THR A 318 -27.02 1.24 7.54
C THR A 318 -27.36 1.18 9.03
N THR A 319 -28.54 0.66 9.36
CA THR A 319 -28.96 0.45 10.76
C THR A 319 -28.01 -0.51 11.49
N ALA A 320 -27.65 -1.63 10.86
CA ALA A 320 -26.72 -2.59 11.44
C ALA A 320 -25.30 -1.99 11.66
N GLU A 321 -24.82 -1.15 10.73
CA GLU A 321 -23.52 -0.47 10.91
C GLU A 321 -23.54 0.51 12.09
N MET A 322 -24.66 1.20 12.32
CA MET A 322 -24.84 2.07 13.49
C MET A 322 -24.89 1.27 14.80
N GLU A 323 -25.64 0.16 14.82
CA GLU A 323 -25.73 -0.74 15.97
C GLU A 323 -24.36 -1.34 16.33
N CYS A 324 -23.55 -1.75 15.33
CA CYS A 324 -22.21 -2.29 15.54
C CYS A 324 -21.22 -1.27 16.13
N LYS A 325 -21.46 0.04 15.96
CA LYS A 325 -20.63 1.11 16.52
C LYS A 325 -21.15 1.60 17.87
N SER A 326 -22.33 1.14 18.29
CA SER A 326 -22.96 1.53 19.54
C SER A 326 -22.50 0.61 20.67
N THR A 327 -22.28 1.16 21.86
CA THR A 327 -21.85 0.39 23.03
C THR A 327 -22.95 -0.56 23.52
N GLY A 328 -22.57 -1.81 23.81
CA GLY A 328 -23.45 -2.79 24.48
C GLY A 328 -24.17 -3.79 23.57
N MET A 329 -23.95 -3.77 22.25
CA MET A 329 -24.47 -4.79 21.33
C MET A 329 -23.34 -5.69 20.84
N PRO A 330 -23.54 -7.03 20.79
CA PRO A 330 -22.61 -7.94 20.13
C PRO A 330 -22.56 -7.62 18.62
N ALA A 331 -21.42 -7.14 18.13
CA ALA A 331 -21.26 -6.62 16.77
C ALA A 331 -21.35 -7.73 15.71
N ASP A 332 -20.78 -8.90 16.02
CA ASP A 332 -20.73 -10.06 15.14
C ASP A 332 -22.14 -10.60 14.87
N GLU A 333 -22.94 -10.77 15.93
CA GLU A 333 -24.31 -11.27 15.87
C GLU A 333 -25.26 -10.26 15.22
N THR A 334 -25.05 -8.97 15.48
CA THR A 334 -25.79 -7.88 14.83
C THR A 334 -25.57 -7.91 13.31
N CYS A 335 -24.31 -8.02 12.90
CA CYS A 335 -23.92 -8.15 11.50
C CYS A 335 -24.54 -9.41 10.86
N ALA A 336 -24.33 -10.59 11.47
CA ALA A 336 -24.83 -11.85 10.95
C ALA A 336 -26.36 -11.83 10.78
N ARG A 337 -27.09 -11.36 11.79
CA ARG A 337 -28.55 -11.22 11.75
C ARG A 337 -29.02 -10.32 10.60
N ALA A 338 -28.36 -9.19 10.39
CA ALA A 338 -28.70 -8.26 9.32
C ALA A 338 -28.50 -8.89 7.93
N LEU A 339 -27.37 -9.56 7.72
CA LEU A 339 -27.03 -10.18 6.43
C LEU A 339 -27.91 -11.39 6.13
N ILE A 340 -28.19 -12.24 7.12
CA ILE A 340 -29.15 -13.35 6.98
C ILE A 340 -30.55 -12.84 6.66
N ARG A 341 -31.00 -11.75 7.30
CA ARG A 341 -32.30 -11.12 7.03
C ARG A 341 -32.41 -10.66 5.57
N ILE A 342 -31.36 -10.03 5.04
CA ILE A 342 -31.31 -9.59 3.64
C ILE A 342 -31.27 -10.79 2.69
N GLY A 343 -30.45 -11.80 2.98
CA GLY A 343 -30.37 -13.03 2.19
C GLY A 343 -31.69 -13.80 2.17
N ALA A 344 -32.41 -13.87 3.29
CA ALA A 344 -33.72 -14.50 3.37
C ALA A 344 -34.75 -13.76 2.50
N ALA A 345 -34.72 -12.42 2.51
CA ALA A 345 -35.52 -11.61 1.60
C ALA A 345 -35.16 -11.92 0.15
N ALA A 346 -33.87 -11.98 -0.20
CA ALA A 346 -33.40 -12.32 -1.55
C ALA A 346 -33.99 -13.65 -2.05
N ARG A 347 -33.94 -14.69 -1.20
CA ARG A 347 -34.50 -16.02 -1.47
C ARG A 347 -36.02 -15.98 -1.70
N ALA A 348 -36.76 -15.27 -0.86
CA ALA A 348 -38.21 -15.11 -1.01
C ALA A 348 -38.61 -14.36 -2.29
N GLY A 349 -37.69 -13.55 -2.85
CA GLY A 349 -37.87 -12.88 -4.13
C GLY A 349 -37.79 -13.79 -5.35
N ALA A 350 -36.99 -14.86 -5.27
CA ALA A 350 -36.75 -15.76 -6.38
C ALA A 350 -37.95 -16.70 -6.68
N GLY A 351 -38.83 -16.92 -5.70
CA GLY A 351 -40.02 -17.75 -5.86
C GLY A 351 -41.26 -17.03 -6.41
N LYS A 352 -41.15 -15.73 -6.75
CA LYS A 352 -42.25 -14.89 -7.27
C LYS A 352 -42.07 -14.46 -8.73
N THR A 353 -41.00 -14.90 -9.38
CA THR A 353 -40.73 -14.82 -10.82
C THR A 353 -40.90 -16.20 -11.40
#